data_AF-A0A453KNH5-F1
#
_entry.id   AF-A0A453KNH5-F1
#
_cell.length_a   1.000
_cell.length_b   1.000
_cell.length_c   1.000
_cell.angle_alpha   90.00
_cell.angle_beta   90.00
_cell.angle_gamma   90.00
#
_symmetry.space_group_name_H-M   'P 1'
#
loop_
_entity.id
_entity.type
_entity.pdbx_description
1 polymer ?
#
loop_
_entity_poly.entity_id
_entity_poly.type
_entity_poly.pdbx_seq_one_letter_code
_entity_poly.pdbx_strand_id
1 'polypeptide(L)'
;MVLPGYYLNMYYTDFQEQRLRAFDVYYNGYLWVPNNLSITPNYLFSDYSNATAPFTDNSGFYNVRIIATNTSVLPPMLNAYEINYLIQHDDTATDTQDGMYTSRSPKVSSQWRRVHRIIVKSQFSIFQAWEAK
;
A
#
# COMPACT_ATOMS: atom_id res chain seq x y z
N MET A 1 -22.92 -5.25 8.11
CA MET A 1 -22.13 -4.25 7.38
C MET A 1 -20.86 -4.95 6.91
N VAL A 2 -20.60 -5.00 5.60
CA VAL A 2 -19.33 -5.54 5.09
C VAL A 2 -18.29 -4.43 5.26
N LEU A 3 -17.22 -4.71 6.00
CA LEU A 3 -16.10 -3.77 6.13
C LEU A 3 -15.38 -3.71 4.77
N PRO A 4 -15.11 -2.50 4.23
CA PRO A 4 -14.41 -2.37 2.97
C PRO A 4 -12.99 -2.93 3.10
N GLY A 5 -12.57 -3.69 2.10
CA GLY A 5 -11.18 -4.10 1.96
C GLY A 5 -10.35 -2.97 1.36
N TYR A 6 -9.12 -2.82 1.84
CA TYR A 6 -8.22 -1.73 1.44
C TYR A 6 -7.03 -2.23 0.64
N TYR A 7 -6.64 -1.48 -0.38
CA TYR A 7 -5.41 -1.67 -1.13
C TYR A 7 -4.37 -0.68 -0.63
N LEU A 8 -3.20 -1.20 -0.26
CA LEU A 8 -2.05 -0.41 0.14
C LEU A 8 -1.04 -0.38 -1.00
N ASN A 9 -0.64 0.83 -1.40
CA ASN A 9 0.47 1.06 -2.31
C ASN A 9 1.53 1.87 -1.58
N MET A 10 2.79 1.47 -1.69
CA MET A 10 3.93 2.11 -1.04
C MET A 10 4.97 2.48 -2.08
N TYR A 11 5.59 3.64 -1.90
CA TYR A 11 6.57 4.20 -2.82
C TYR A 11 7.83 4.56 -2.06
N TYR A 12 8.97 4.24 -2.64
CA TYR A 12 10.27 4.44 -2.03
C TYR A 12 11.31 4.87 -3.08
N THR A 13 12.27 5.70 -2.68
CA THR A 13 13.33 6.20 -3.55
C THR A 13 14.58 6.41 -2.70
N ASP A 14 15.61 5.59 -2.90
CA ASP A 14 16.85 5.74 -2.13
C ASP A 14 17.74 6.81 -2.76
N PHE A 15 18.30 7.64 -1.91
CA PHE A 15 19.20 8.73 -2.27
C PHE A 15 20.47 8.69 -1.44
N GLN A 16 20.71 7.62 -0.68
CA GLN A 16 21.96 7.39 0.03
C GLN A 16 22.79 6.34 -0.67
N GLU A 17 23.91 6.78 -1.24
CA GLU A 17 24.83 5.90 -1.95
C GLU A 17 25.61 5.02 -0.96
N GLN A 18 25.99 3.82 -1.41
CA GLN A 18 27.02 2.95 -0.81
C GLN A 18 26.68 2.27 0.53
N ARG A 19 25.44 2.35 1.02
CA ARG A 19 24.99 1.59 2.19
C ARG A 19 23.74 0.78 1.87
N LEU A 20 23.73 -0.49 2.27
CA LEU A 20 22.58 -1.35 2.07
C LEU A 20 21.39 -0.85 2.89
N ARG A 21 20.26 -0.64 2.20
CA ARG A 21 18.95 -0.49 2.80
C ARG A 21 18.08 -1.66 2.39
N ALA A 22 17.75 -2.51 3.35
CA ALA A 22 16.88 -3.66 3.16
C ALA A 22 15.83 -3.70 4.27
N PHE A 23 14.56 -3.84 3.92
CA PHE A 23 13.49 -3.88 4.90
C PHE A 23 12.34 -4.77 4.46
N ASP A 24 11.64 -5.29 5.46
CA ASP A 24 10.43 -6.09 5.32
C ASP A 24 9.22 -5.24 5.70
N VAL A 25 8.12 -5.43 4.98
CA VAL A 25 6.84 -4.83 5.32
C VAL A 25 5.95 -5.90 5.91
N TYR A 26 5.26 -5.60 7.00
CA TYR A 26 4.29 -6.48 7.62
C TYR A 26 2.93 -5.80 7.65
N TYR A 27 1.90 -6.57 7.34
CA TYR A 27 0.51 -6.16 7.43
C TYR A 27 -0.21 -7.07 8.45
N ASN A 28 -0.75 -6.49 9.51
CA ASN A 28 -1.37 -7.22 10.63
C ASN A 28 -0.51 -8.39 11.15
N GLY A 29 0.82 -8.20 11.16
CA GLY A 29 1.79 -9.20 11.59
C GLY A 29 2.20 -10.23 10.51
N TYR A 30 1.54 -10.24 9.36
CA TYR A 30 1.91 -11.08 8.21
C TYR A 30 2.91 -10.39 7.31
N LEU A 31 3.94 -11.12 6.90
CA LEU A 31 4.95 -10.60 6.00
C LEU A 31 4.32 -10.27 4.64
N TRP A 32 4.43 -9.01 4.24
CA TRP A 32 3.98 -8.47 2.96
C TRP A 32 5.21 -8.06 2.14
N VAL A 33 5.96 -9.06 1.69
CA VAL A 33 7.11 -8.87 0.82
C VAL A 33 6.78 -9.27 -0.62
N PRO A 34 7.19 -8.49 -1.62
CA PRO A 34 7.14 -8.93 -3.01
C PRO A 34 8.01 -10.19 -3.17
N ASN A 35 7.44 -11.27 -3.72
CA ASN A 35 8.18 -12.50 -4.07
C ASN A 35 9.00 -13.15 -2.93
N ASN A 36 8.58 -13.01 -1.66
CA ASN A 36 9.33 -13.52 -0.50
C ASN A 36 10.74 -12.92 -0.32
N LEU A 37 10.98 -11.72 -0.85
CA LEU A 37 12.27 -11.03 -0.76
C LEU A 37 12.12 -9.66 -0.09
N SER A 38 13.04 -9.35 0.83
CA SER A 38 13.10 -8.03 1.46
C SER A 38 13.29 -6.93 0.41
N ILE A 39 12.63 -5.80 0.62
CA ILE A 39 12.66 -4.67 -0.29
C ILE A 39 14.04 -4.01 -0.21
N THR A 40 14.71 -3.89 -1.35
CA THR A 40 16.01 -3.23 -1.48
C THR A 40 15.93 -2.19 -2.60
N PRO A 41 15.56 -0.93 -2.29
CA PRO A 41 15.38 0.09 -3.31
C PRO A 41 16.71 0.43 -4.00
N ASN A 42 16.68 0.56 -5.32
CA ASN A 42 17.87 0.93 -6.09
C ASN A 42 18.21 2.42 -5.90
N TYR A 43 19.49 2.73 -5.75
CA TYR A 43 19.99 4.10 -5.58
C TYR A 43 19.60 5.00 -6.77
N LEU A 44 18.97 6.14 -6.48
CA LEU A 44 18.44 7.12 -7.42
C LEU A 44 17.34 6.61 -8.36
N PHE A 45 16.76 5.44 -8.07
CA PHE A 45 15.59 4.94 -8.77
C PHE A 45 14.37 4.92 -7.85
N SER A 46 13.21 5.27 -8.42
CA SER A 46 11.93 5.06 -7.76
C SER A 46 11.54 3.61 -7.85
N ASP A 47 11.00 3.07 -6.76
CA ASP A 47 10.49 1.72 -6.67
C ASP A 47 9.20 1.71 -5.84
N TYR A 48 8.39 0.66 -5.95
CA TYR A 48 7.04 0.59 -5.39
C TYR A 48 6.59 -0.84 -5.05
N SER A 49 5.72 -0.93 -4.05
CA SER A 49 5.01 -2.16 -3.67
C SER A 49 3.52 -1.90 -3.68
N ASN A 50 2.76 -2.70 -4.44
CA ASN A 50 1.32 -2.56 -4.57
C ASN A 50 0.61 -3.83 -4.09
N ALA A 51 -0.48 -3.66 -3.35
CA ALA A 51 -1.33 -4.77 -2.96
C ALA A 51 -2.02 -5.35 -4.19
N THR A 52 -1.92 -6.67 -4.38
CA THR A 52 -2.63 -7.38 -5.47
C THR A 52 -4.04 -7.80 -5.08
N ALA A 53 -4.34 -7.82 -3.78
CA ALA A 53 -5.63 -8.15 -3.20
C ALA A 53 -5.98 -7.15 -2.08
N PRO A 54 -7.28 -6.91 -1.82
CA PRO A 54 -7.68 -6.04 -0.74
C PRO A 54 -7.39 -6.71 0.60
N PHE A 55 -6.81 -5.94 1.49
CA PHE A 55 -6.63 -6.26 2.88
C PHE A 55 -7.95 -6.09 3.64
N THR A 56 -8.39 -7.15 4.32
CA THR A 56 -9.60 -7.14 5.15
C THR A 56 -9.24 -7.49 6.58
N ASP A 57 -9.85 -6.78 7.54
CA ASP A 57 -9.81 -7.14 8.95
C ASP A 57 -11.15 -6.84 9.62
N ASN A 58 -11.60 -7.74 10.48
CA ASN A 58 -12.87 -7.63 11.20
C ASN A 58 -12.86 -6.48 12.21
N SER A 59 -11.68 -6.05 12.67
CA SER A 59 -11.55 -4.92 13.58
C SER A 59 -11.71 -3.56 12.88
N GLY A 60 -11.54 -3.52 11.55
CA GLY A 60 -11.45 -2.28 10.78
C GLY A 60 -10.15 -1.49 10.99
N PHE A 61 -9.22 -1.99 11.81
CA PHE A 61 -7.91 -1.40 12.05
C PHE A 61 -6.82 -2.18 11.32
N TYR A 62 -5.95 -1.45 10.64
CA TYR A 62 -4.88 -2.02 9.84
C TYR A 62 -3.53 -1.56 10.37
N ASN A 63 -2.69 -2.51 10.77
CA ASN A 63 -1.35 -2.25 11.27
C ASN A 63 -0.32 -2.57 10.18
N VAL A 64 0.38 -1.55 9.71
CA VAL A 64 1.50 -1.70 8.77
C VAL A 64 2.79 -1.42 9.54
N ARG A 65 3.74 -2.35 9.48
CA ARG A 65 5.09 -2.18 10.05
C ARG A 65 6.12 -2.29 8.95
N ILE A 66 7.15 -1.46 9.04
CA ILE A 66 8.31 -1.51 8.15
C ILE A 66 9.50 -1.75 9.05
N ILE A 67 10.17 -2.88 8.85
CA ILE A 67 11.21 -3.37 9.76
C ILE A 67 12.50 -3.58 8.97
N ALA A 68 13.61 -3.04 9.47
CA ALA A 68 14.92 -3.26 8.86
C ALA A 68 15.31 -4.74 8.97
N THR A 69 15.89 -5.29 7.92
CA THR A 69 16.51 -6.62 8.02
C THR A 69 17.80 -6.54 8.82
N ASN A 70 18.27 -7.69 9.32
CA ASN A 70 19.55 -7.75 10.06
C ASN A 70 20.77 -7.33 9.22
N THR A 71 20.67 -7.38 7.89
CA THR A 71 21.76 -6.99 6.99
C THR A 71 21.72 -5.50 6.62
N SER A 72 20.61 -4.81 6.89
CA SER A 72 20.44 -3.41 6.54
C SER A 72 21.31 -2.51 7.41
N VAL A 73 22.08 -1.64 6.78
CA VAL A 73 22.89 -0.62 7.45
C VAL A 73 22.09 0.66 7.67
N LEU A 74 21.17 0.95 6.74
CA LEU A 74 20.29 2.11 6.82
C LEU A 74 18.93 1.72 7.42
N PRO A 75 18.24 2.65 8.10
CA PRO A 75 16.87 2.41 8.57
C PRO A 75 15.93 2.19 7.38
N PRO A 76 14.72 1.66 7.59
CA PRO A 76 13.73 1.55 6.53
C PRO A 76 13.33 2.92 5.97
N MET A 77 12.76 2.92 4.78
CA MET A 77 12.40 4.15 4.06
C MET A 77 11.00 4.05 3.47
N LEU A 78 10.25 5.14 3.59
CA LEU A 78 8.96 5.32 2.95
C LEU A 78 8.86 6.77 2.48
N ASN A 79 8.66 6.97 1.18
CA ASN A 79 8.51 8.30 0.58
C ASN A 79 7.04 8.67 0.41
N ALA A 80 6.18 7.70 0.09
CA ALA A 80 4.75 7.92 0.04
C ALA A 80 3.99 6.61 0.21
N TYR A 81 2.72 6.73 0.59
CA TYR A 81 1.77 5.62 0.52
C TYR A 81 0.39 6.09 0.09
N GLU A 82 -0.35 5.18 -0.54
CA GLU A 82 -1.75 5.36 -0.92
C GLU A 82 -2.58 4.22 -0.36
N ILE A 83 -3.71 4.58 0.24
CA ILE A 83 -4.72 3.63 0.70
C ILE A 83 -6.00 3.90 -0.09
N ASN A 84 -6.47 2.86 -0.77
CA ASN A 84 -7.67 2.89 -1.60
C ASN A 84 -8.63 1.80 -1.11
N TYR A 85 -9.94 2.01 -1.20
CA TYR A 85 -10.90 0.90 -1.09
C TYR A 85 -11.81 0.91 -2.32
N LEU A 86 -12.36 -0.26 -2.61
CA LEU A 86 -13.33 -0.42 -3.67
C LEU A 86 -14.70 0.03 -3.16
N ILE A 87 -15.31 0.99 -3.85
CA ILE A 87 -16.75 1.23 -3.70
C ILE A 87 -17.45 0.41 -4.76
N GLN A 88 -18.15 -0.64 -4.31
CA GLN A 88 -19.11 -1.33 -5.16
C GLN A 88 -20.33 -0.42 -5.28
N HIS A 89 -20.63 -0.01 -6.51
CA HIS A 89 -21.90 0.60 -6.84
C HIS A 89 -22.80 -0.54 -7.33
N ASP A 90 -23.89 -0.79 -6.60
CA ASP A 90 -24.95 -1.71 -7.03
C ASP A 90 -25.79 -1.10 -8.16
N ASP A 91 -25.62 0.20 -8.42
CA ASP A 91 -26.29 0.91 -9.48
C ASP A 91 -25.70 0.57 -10.85
N THR A 92 -26.55 0.13 -11.77
CA THR A 92 -26.22 0.00 -13.18
C THR A 92 -25.74 1.34 -13.72
N ALA A 93 -24.47 1.44 -14.10
CA ALA A 93 -23.97 2.62 -14.79
C ALA A 93 -24.54 2.66 -16.21
N THR A 94 -25.67 3.35 -16.36
CA THR A 94 -26.16 4.12 -17.51
C THR A 94 -27.60 4.51 -17.21
N ASP A 95 -27.97 5.76 -17.48
CA ASP A 95 -29.38 6.16 -17.57
C ASP A 95 -30.07 5.20 -18.57
N THR A 96 -31.28 4.74 -18.26
CA THR A 96 -32.06 3.87 -19.16
C THR A 96 -32.30 4.50 -20.54
N GLN A 97 -32.08 5.80 -20.71
CA GLN A 97 -32.09 6.47 -22.02
C GLN A 97 -30.85 6.21 -22.90
N ASP A 98 -29.72 5.77 -22.34
CA ASP A 98 -28.49 5.43 -23.08
C ASP A 98 -28.51 4.00 -23.68
N GLY A 99 -29.70 3.38 -23.75
CA GLY A 99 -29.88 1.99 -24.16
C GLY A 99 -30.76 1.79 -25.39
N MET A 100 -31.15 2.83 -26.13
CA MET A 100 -32.15 2.64 -27.20
C MET A 100 -31.64 1.98 -28.48
N TYR A 101 -30.34 1.66 -28.58
CA TYR A 101 -29.85 0.74 -29.61
C TYR A 101 -28.69 -0.12 -29.09
N THR A 102 -28.83 -1.43 -29.32
CA THR A 102 -27.87 -2.53 -29.07
C THR A 102 -27.98 -3.21 -27.71
N SER A 103 -28.38 -4.49 -27.74
CA SER A 103 -28.37 -5.40 -26.61
C SER A 103 -26.97 -5.51 -26.03
N ARG A 104 -26.77 -5.11 -24.78
CA ARG A 104 -25.50 -5.34 -24.07
C ARG A 104 -25.75 -5.82 -22.65
N SER A 105 -24.99 -6.85 -22.28
CA SER A 105 -24.91 -7.45 -20.95
C SER A 105 -24.64 -6.40 -19.87
N PRO A 106 -25.10 -6.62 -18.63
CA PRO A 106 -24.88 -5.68 -17.54
C PRO A 106 -23.38 -5.49 -17.32
N LYS A 107 -22.90 -4.25 -17.43
CA LYS A 107 -21.55 -3.88 -17.01
C LYS A 107 -21.63 -3.38 -15.58
N VAL A 108 -21.14 -4.17 -14.64
CA VAL A 108 -20.94 -3.72 -13.26
C VAL A 108 -19.87 -2.61 -13.29
N SER A 109 -20.24 -1.41 -12.85
CA SER A 109 -19.29 -0.30 -12.76
C SER A 109 -18.61 -0.32 -11.40
N SER A 110 -17.29 -0.30 -11.41
CA SER A 110 -16.49 -0.14 -10.19
C SER A 110 -15.71 1.16 -10.30
N GLN A 111 -15.79 1.97 -9.25
CA GLN A 111 -14.94 3.16 -9.11
C GLN A 111 -14.03 3.00 -7.90
N TRP A 112 -12.75 3.25 -8.12
CA TRP A 112 -11.76 3.33 -7.06
C TRP A 112 -11.87 4.69 -6.39
N ARG A 113 -12.07 4.72 -5.07
CA ARG A 113 -11.93 5.96 -4.30
C ARG A 113 -10.62 5.95 -3.53
N ARG A 114 -9.84 7.01 -3.75
CA ARG A 114 -8.64 7.29 -2.98
C ARG A 114 -9.03 7.92 -1.66
N VAL A 115 -8.65 7.29 -0.56
CA VAL A 115 -9.00 7.77 0.80
C VAL A 115 -7.95 8.73 1.31
N HIS A 116 -6.69 8.35 1.16
CA HIS A 116 -5.56 9.07 1.70
C HIS A 116 -4.36 8.92 0.79
N ARG A 117 -3.66 10.04 0.58
CA ARG A 117 -2.35 10.11 -0.04
C ARG A 117 -1.49 10.96 0.86
N ILE A 118 -0.49 10.34 1.48
CA ILE A 118 0.49 11.05 2.30
C ILE A 118 1.84 10.93 1.61
N ILE A 119 2.40 12.10 1.25
CA ILE A 119 3.77 12.22 0.78
C ILE A 119 4.63 12.49 2.01
N VAL A 120 5.44 11.50 2.37
CA VAL A 120 6.38 11.59 3.48
C VAL A 120 7.63 12.28 2.95
N LYS A 121 7.78 13.58 3.26
CA LYS A 121 8.93 14.37 2.82
C LYS A 121 10.20 14.19 3.69
N SER A 122 10.13 13.43 4.79
CA SER A 122 11.26 13.26 5.69
C SER A 122 11.52 11.78 5.98
N GLN A 123 12.81 11.39 5.95
CA GLN A 123 13.24 10.11 6.50
C GLN A 123 12.62 9.93 7.89
N PHE A 124 11.84 8.86 8.08
CA PHE A 124 11.45 8.42 9.41
C PHE A 124 12.71 7.98 10.16
N SER A 125 13.36 8.91 10.87
CA SER A 125 14.26 8.54 11.96
C SER A 125 13.36 8.26 13.16
N ILE A 126 12.88 7.02 13.28
CA ILE A 126 12.22 6.58 14.51
C ILE A 126 13.35 6.23 15.49
N PHE A 127 13.86 7.26 16.18
CA PHE A 127 14.45 7.06 17.50
C PHE A 127 13.31 6.83 18.48
N GLN A 128 13.16 5.60 18.96
CA GLN A 128 12.50 5.31 20.25
C GLN A 128 13.38 4.32 21.01
N ALA A 129 14.09 4.90 21.97
CA ALA A 129 14.53 4.37 23.27
C ALA A 129 15.03 2.92 23.37
N TRP A 130 16.33 2.84 23.62
CA TRP A 130 16.96 1.78 24.39
C TRP A 130 16.38 1.79 25.81
N GLU A 131 15.50 0.85 26.19
CA GLU A 131 15.25 0.59 27.61
C GLU A 131 16.27 -0.45 28.08
N ALA A 132 17.37 0.05 28.64
CA ALA A 132 18.12 -0.69 29.65
C ALA A 132 17.54 -0.32 31.02
N LYS A 133 16.92 -1.31 31.66
CA LYS A 133 17.01 -1.53 33.11
C LYS A 133 16.78 -3.00 33.41
#